data_AF-A0AA88IXH8-F1
#
_entry.id   AF-A0AA88IXH8-F1
#
_cell.length_a   1.000
_cell.length_b   1.000
_cell.length_c   1.000
_cell.angle_alpha   90.00
_cell.angle_beta   90.00
_cell.angle_gamma   90.00
#
_symmetry.space_group_name_H-M   'P 1'
#
loop_
_entity.id
_entity.type
_entity.pdbx_description
1 polymer ?
#
loop_
_entity_poly.entity_id
_entity_poly.type
_entity_poly.pdbx_seq_one_letter_code
_entity_poly.pdbx_strand_id
1 'polypeptide(L)'
;MNMELRPLAYYTLSFMREGRQIEVPIQYLISGANMPAFLNFDDIHEVITFPEISANCILLYLRYLAKLCVTIGLAEKFVLVSPTLISLVKKNTPYAGLREQANALVAFLHNAPKGRLYLVPYNRGRH
;
A
#
# COMPACT_ATOMS: atom_id res chain seq x y z
N MET A 1 -1.44 -13.83 -19.98
CA MET A 1 -0.88 -14.00 -18.62
C MET A 1 0.63 -13.97 -18.70
N ASN A 2 1.27 -13.01 -18.03
CA ASN A 2 2.73 -12.90 -17.99
C ASN A 2 3.34 -14.21 -17.43
N MET A 3 4.36 -14.76 -18.10
CA MET A 3 4.90 -16.09 -17.73
C MET A 3 5.49 -16.12 -16.32
N GLU A 4 5.97 -14.97 -15.84
CA GLU A 4 6.60 -14.83 -14.53
C GLU A 4 5.58 -14.87 -13.37
N LEU A 5 4.30 -14.63 -13.64
CA LEU A 5 3.25 -14.61 -12.62
C LEU A 5 2.45 -15.91 -12.54
N ARG A 6 2.74 -16.90 -13.40
CA ARG A 6 2.05 -18.20 -13.39
C ARG A 6 2.14 -18.91 -12.03
N PRO A 7 3.30 -18.94 -11.33
CA PRO A 7 3.38 -19.59 -10.02
C PRO A 7 2.45 -18.91 -8.98
N LEU A 8 2.36 -17.58 -9.02
CA LEU A 8 1.47 -16.81 -8.15
C LEU A 8 0.00 -17.13 -8.48
N ALA A 9 -0.36 -17.20 -9.76
CA ALA A 9 -1.70 -17.58 -10.20
C ALA A 9 -2.10 -18.98 -9.74
N TYR A 10 -1.21 -19.96 -9.89
CA TYR A 10 -1.47 -21.33 -9.41
C TYR A 10 -1.61 -21.39 -7.89
N TYR A 11 -0.75 -20.70 -7.14
CA TYR A 11 -0.85 -20.63 -5.70
C TYR A 11 -2.19 -20.04 -5.24
N THR A 12 -2.59 -18.90 -5.83
CA THR A 12 -3.85 -18.23 -5.49
C THR A 12 -5.05 -19.11 -5.79
N LEU A 13 -5.15 -19.68 -7.00
CA LEU A 13 -6.27 -20.56 -7.38
C LEU A 13 -6.35 -21.83 -6.52
N SER A 14 -5.20 -22.32 -6.02
CA SER A 14 -5.12 -23.56 -5.27
C SER A 14 -5.35 -23.38 -3.76
N PHE A 15 -5.01 -22.21 -3.20
CA PHE A 15 -4.97 -21.99 -1.75
C PHE A 15 -5.81 -20.80 -1.24
N MET A 16 -6.05 -19.77 -2.06
CA MET A 16 -6.97 -18.69 -1.73
C MET A 16 -8.35 -19.01 -2.29
N ARG A 17 -9.25 -19.50 -1.44
CA ARG A 17 -10.68 -19.58 -1.77
C ARG A 17 -11.29 -18.18 -1.77
N GLU A 18 -12.32 -17.95 -2.59
CA GLU A 18 -13.13 -16.73 -2.54
C GLU A 18 -13.57 -16.43 -1.10
N GLY A 19 -13.44 -15.16 -0.70
CA GLY A 19 -13.75 -14.70 0.66
C GLY A 19 -12.66 -14.91 1.72
N ARG A 20 -11.54 -15.60 1.42
CA ARG A 20 -10.39 -15.64 2.34
C ARG A 20 -9.51 -14.39 2.21
N GLN A 21 -8.99 -13.95 3.34
CA GLN A 21 -8.04 -12.85 3.43
C GLN A 21 -6.73 -13.33 4.07
N ILE A 22 -5.60 -12.83 3.56
CA ILE A 22 -4.28 -12.96 4.19
C ILE A 22 -3.93 -11.64 4.84
N GLU A 23 -3.65 -11.69 6.13
CA GLU A 23 -3.14 -10.56 6.89
C GLU A 23 -1.65 -10.32 6.59
N VAL A 24 -1.28 -9.08 6.33
CA VAL A 24 0.09 -8.65 6.11
C VAL A 24 0.43 -7.47 7.02
N PRO A 25 1.41 -7.59 7.93
CA PRO A 25 1.78 -6.50 8.81
C PRO A 25 2.46 -5.38 8.02
N ILE A 26 1.94 -4.15 8.15
CA ILE A 26 2.52 -2.93 7.57
C ILE A 26 3.30 -2.17 8.63
N GLN A 27 4.45 -1.65 8.22
CA GLN A 27 5.36 -0.90 9.07
C GLN A 27 4.92 0.56 9.21
N TYR A 28 5.15 1.13 10.39
CA TYR A 28 4.92 2.54 10.69
C TYR A 28 5.52 3.50 9.65
N LEU A 29 6.71 3.21 9.13
CA LEU A 29 7.40 4.01 8.10
C LEU A 29 6.60 4.18 6.80
N ILE A 30 5.58 3.33 6.58
CA ILE A 30 4.73 3.33 5.38
C ILE A 30 3.36 3.94 5.68
N SER A 31 2.75 3.60 6.82
CA SER A 31 1.36 3.93 7.15
C SER A 31 1.17 4.88 8.32
N GLY A 32 2.23 5.37 8.96
CA GLY A 32 2.16 6.20 10.17
C GLY A 32 1.53 5.51 11.38
N ALA A 33 1.28 4.21 11.27
CA ALA A 33 0.77 3.31 12.30
C ALA A 33 1.15 1.88 11.91
N ASN A 34 1.43 1.01 12.89
CA ASN A 34 1.56 -0.42 12.62
C ASN A 34 0.14 -1.02 12.53
N MET A 35 -0.41 -1.09 11.33
CA MET A 35 -1.71 -1.72 11.09
C MET A 35 -1.56 -2.84 10.07
N PRO A 36 -2.27 -3.96 10.23
CA PRO A 36 -2.31 -4.98 9.20
C PRO A 36 -3.05 -4.48 7.95
N ALA A 37 -2.57 -4.87 6.78
CA ALA A 37 -3.32 -4.84 5.54
C ALA A 37 -3.81 -6.26 5.22
N PHE A 38 -4.90 -6.37 4.47
CA PHE A 38 -5.45 -7.66 4.07
C PHE A 38 -5.41 -7.81 2.56
N LEU A 39 -4.99 -8.99 2.10
CA LEU A 39 -5.06 -9.40 0.70
C LEU A 39 -6.17 -10.40 0.51
N ASN A 40 -7.00 -10.19 -0.49
CA ASN A 40 -7.96 -11.18 -0.95
C ASN A 40 -7.58 -11.77 -2.31
N PHE A 41 -8.44 -12.65 -2.82
CA PHE A 41 -8.29 -13.24 -4.14
C PHE A 41 -8.25 -12.16 -5.25
N ASP A 42 -9.12 -11.17 -5.17
CA ASP A 42 -9.26 -10.11 -6.19
C ASP A 42 -7.97 -9.30 -6.32
N ASP A 43 -7.35 -8.93 -5.19
CA ASP A 43 -6.08 -8.21 -5.15
C ASP A 43 -4.99 -8.96 -5.94
N ILE A 44 -4.89 -10.28 -5.75
CA ILE A 44 -3.88 -11.09 -6.45
C ILE A 44 -4.28 -11.32 -7.92
N HIS A 45 -5.56 -11.52 -8.18
CA HIS A 45 -6.10 -11.66 -9.53
C HIS A 45 -5.80 -10.40 -10.37
N GLU A 46 -5.99 -9.21 -9.80
CA GLU A 46 -5.65 -7.92 -10.39
C GLU A 46 -4.16 -7.81 -10.74
N VAL A 47 -3.27 -8.25 -9.86
CA VAL A 47 -1.81 -8.27 -10.13
C VAL A 47 -1.47 -9.21 -11.29
N ILE A 48 -2.14 -10.35 -11.41
CA ILE A 48 -1.88 -11.35 -12.47
C ILE A 48 -2.41 -10.86 -13.82
N THR A 49 -3.59 -10.25 -13.82
CA THR A 49 -4.33 -9.89 -15.02
C THR A 49 -4.02 -8.47 -15.51
N PHE A 50 -3.43 -7.62 -14.67
CA PHE A 50 -3.11 -6.20 -14.93
C PHE A 50 -4.27 -5.30 -15.44
N PRO A 51 -5.55 -5.49 -15.06
CA PRO A 51 -6.61 -4.58 -15.48
C PRO A 51 -6.53 -3.22 -14.76
N GLU A 52 -6.31 -3.26 -13.45
CA GLU A 52 -6.13 -2.15 -12.52
C GLU A 52 -5.50 -2.75 -11.25
N ILE A 53 -4.67 -2.01 -10.52
CA ILE A 53 -3.98 -2.53 -9.32
C ILE A 53 -4.59 -1.86 -8.09
N SER A 54 -5.13 -2.66 -7.15
CA SER A 54 -5.67 -2.15 -5.90
C SER A 54 -4.66 -1.38 -5.04
N ALA A 55 -5.18 -0.52 -4.16
CA ALA A 55 -4.38 0.15 -3.14
C ALA A 55 -3.67 -0.83 -2.19
N ASN A 56 -4.23 -2.02 -1.95
CA ASN A 56 -3.61 -3.05 -1.12
C ASN A 56 -2.36 -3.63 -1.81
N CYS A 57 -2.45 -3.88 -3.11
CA CYS A 57 -1.32 -4.34 -3.91
C CYS A 57 -0.18 -3.31 -3.95
N ILE A 58 -0.51 -2.03 -4.12
CA ILE A 58 0.47 -0.93 -4.03
C ILE A 58 1.10 -0.89 -2.63
N LEU A 59 0.31 -1.00 -1.57
CA LEU A 59 0.79 -0.98 -0.19
C LEU A 59 1.77 -2.12 0.12
N LEU A 60 1.54 -3.31 -0.44
CA LEU A 60 2.46 -4.43 -0.30
C LEU A 60 3.75 -4.24 -1.06
N TYR A 61 3.66 -3.66 -2.25
CA TYR A 61 4.85 -3.30 -3.00
C TYR A 61 5.68 -2.26 -2.23
N LEU A 62 5.05 -1.26 -1.61
CA LEU A 62 5.73 -0.32 -0.72
C LEU A 62 6.38 -1.01 0.49
N ARG A 63 5.74 -2.03 1.06
CA ARG A 63 6.35 -2.86 2.13
C ARG A 63 7.58 -3.62 1.63
N TYR A 64 7.51 -4.18 0.44
CA TYR A 64 8.67 -4.81 -0.19
C TYR A 64 9.80 -3.78 -0.41
N LEU A 65 9.48 -2.60 -0.96
CA LEU A 65 10.43 -1.51 -1.16
C LEU A 65 11.06 -1.03 0.15
N ALA A 66 10.29 -0.91 1.24
CA ALA A 66 10.82 -0.54 2.55
C ALA A 66 11.88 -1.54 3.02
N LYS A 67 11.61 -2.83 2.90
CA LYS A 67 12.59 -3.88 3.23
C LYS A 67 13.82 -3.82 2.34
N LEU A 68 13.62 -3.64 1.03
CA LEU A 68 14.72 -3.51 0.08
C LEU A 68 15.60 -2.31 0.41
N CYS A 69 15.01 -1.16 0.72
CA CYS A 69 15.73 0.06 1.12
C CYS A 69 16.59 -0.18 2.37
N VAL A 70 16.10 -0.95 3.36
CA VAL A 70 16.91 -1.34 4.51
C VAL A 70 18.09 -2.21 4.06
N THR A 71 17.85 -3.23 3.23
CA THR A 71 18.89 -4.15 2.74
C THR A 71 19.99 -3.43 1.96
N ILE A 72 19.66 -2.43 1.15
CA ILE A 72 20.63 -1.69 0.32
C ILE A 72 21.13 -0.38 0.95
N GLY A 73 20.80 -0.11 2.22
CA GLY A 73 21.29 1.07 2.94
C GLY A 73 20.65 2.41 2.52
N LEU A 74 19.47 2.38 1.90
CA LEU A 74 18.72 3.56 1.45
C LEU A 74 17.50 3.90 2.32
N ALA A 75 17.27 3.20 3.43
CA ALA A 75 16.12 3.44 4.32
C ALA A 75 16.04 4.90 4.81
N GLU A 76 17.19 5.55 4.99
CA GLU A 76 17.29 6.94 5.44
C GLU A 76 17.08 7.96 4.32
N LYS A 77 16.95 7.53 3.06
CA LYS A 77 16.77 8.41 1.90
C LYS A 77 15.30 8.62 1.53
N PHE A 78 14.46 7.66 1.87
CA PHE A 78 13.07 7.63 1.41
C PHE A 78 12.07 7.64 2.56
N VAL A 79 10.93 8.25 2.30
CA VAL A 79 9.70 8.13 3.09
C VAL A 79 8.65 7.58 2.15
N LEU A 80 8.13 6.38 2.44
CA LEU A 80 7.10 5.74 1.64
C LEU A 80 5.74 6.07 2.25
N VAL A 81 4.79 6.53 1.45
CA VAL A 81 3.47 6.92 1.97
C VAL A 81 2.42 5.92 1.52
N SER A 82 1.63 5.41 2.47
CA SER A 82 0.55 4.49 2.16
C SER A 82 -0.49 5.14 1.23
N PRO A 83 -0.93 4.45 0.16
CA PRO A 83 -2.01 4.94 -0.71
C PRO A 83 -3.32 5.14 0.05
N THR A 84 -3.54 4.40 1.14
CA THR A 84 -4.73 4.57 1.98
C THR A 84 -4.71 5.93 2.70
N LEU A 85 -3.57 6.37 3.23
CA LEU A 85 -3.45 7.69 3.88
C LEU A 85 -3.80 8.86 2.93
N ILE A 86 -3.52 8.69 1.64
CA ILE A 86 -3.72 9.72 0.61
C ILE A 86 -5.16 9.69 0.08
N SER A 87 -5.69 8.49 -0.17
CA SER A 87 -7.04 8.27 -0.71
C SER A 87 -8.13 8.80 0.22
N LEU A 88 -7.81 8.94 1.51
CA LEU A 88 -8.71 9.48 2.54
C LEU A 88 -8.90 11.01 2.45
N VAL A 89 -8.07 11.72 1.68
CA VAL A 89 -8.19 13.17 1.42
C VAL A 89 -9.04 13.44 0.16
N LYS A 90 -10.06 12.60 -0.11
CA LYS A 90 -10.98 12.80 -1.24
C LYS A 90 -12.15 13.72 -0.87
N LYS A 91 -12.59 14.51 -1.86
CA LYS A 91 -13.55 15.61 -1.79
C LYS A 91 -14.95 15.29 -1.22
N ASN A 92 -15.27 14.03 -0.91
CA ASN A 92 -16.64 13.56 -0.58
C ASN A 92 -16.77 12.79 0.75
N THR A 93 -15.76 12.77 1.61
CA THR A 93 -15.89 12.21 2.97
C THR A 93 -16.59 13.24 3.89
N PRO A 94 -17.51 12.86 4.79
CA PRO A 94 -18.07 13.80 5.77
C PRO A 94 -16.97 14.55 6.51
N TYR A 95 -17.12 15.86 6.71
CA TYR A 95 -16.08 16.77 7.25
C TYR A 95 -15.37 16.25 8.52
N ALA A 96 -16.08 15.51 9.39
CA ALA A 96 -15.51 14.94 10.61
C ALA A 96 -14.47 13.82 10.32
N GLY A 97 -14.81 12.87 9.45
CA GLY A 97 -13.90 11.78 9.07
C GLY A 97 -12.73 12.27 8.21
N LEU A 98 -12.98 13.27 7.36
CA LEU A 98 -11.95 13.89 6.51
C LEU A 98 -10.88 14.61 7.35
N ARG A 99 -11.26 15.20 8.49
CA ARG A 99 -10.34 15.92 9.40
C ARG A 99 -9.43 14.98 10.18
N GLU A 100 -9.95 13.89 10.74
CA GLU A 100 -9.12 12.89 11.43
C GLU A 100 -8.10 12.24 10.49
N GLN A 101 -8.51 11.95 9.27
CA GLN A 101 -7.66 11.32 8.27
C GLN A 101 -6.59 12.28 7.73
N ALA A 102 -6.96 13.54 7.46
CA ALA A 102 -5.99 14.58 7.11
C ALA A 102 -5.00 14.83 8.26
N ASN A 103 -5.46 14.82 9.51
CA ASN A 103 -4.59 14.95 10.68
C ASN A 103 -3.61 13.79 10.80
N ALA A 104 -4.04 12.55 10.50
CA ALA A 104 -3.14 11.39 10.49
C ALA A 104 -2.04 11.52 9.43
N LEU A 105 -2.39 11.97 8.22
CA LEU A 105 -1.39 12.25 7.18
C LEU A 105 -0.45 13.39 7.58
N VAL A 106 -0.99 14.50 8.11
CA VAL A 106 -0.17 15.63 8.57
C VAL A 106 0.76 15.21 9.71
N ALA A 107 0.27 14.45 10.69
CA ALA A 107 1.08 13.92 11.79
C ALA A 107 2.19 13.00 11.27
N PHE A 108 1.88 12.12 10.32
CA PHE A 108 2.88 11.27 9.67
C PHE A 108 3.96 12.10 8.96
N LEU A 109 3.57 13.06 8.12
CA LEU A 109 4.50 13.90 7.38
C LEU A 109 5.33 14.81 8.30
N HIS A 110 4.74 15.31 9.38
CA HIS A 110 5.43 16.15 10.35
C HIS A 110 6.48 15.37 11.17
N ASN A 111 6.16 14.11 11.52
CA ASN A 111 7.06 13.24 12.27
C ASN A 111 8.06 12.49 11.36
N ALA A 112 7.86 12.53 10.05
CA ALA A 112 8.77 11.94 9.09
C ALA A 112 10.13 12.67 9.12
N PRO A 113 11.26 11.94 9.01
CA PRO A 113 12.56 12.58 9.11
C PRO A 113 12.82 13.56 7.95
N LYS A 114 13.43 14.70 8.30
CA LYS A 114 13.69 15.80 7.36
C LYS A 114 14.80 15.44 6.35
N GLY A 115 14.77 16.09 5.19
CA GLY A 115 15.80 15.93 4.15
C GLY A 115 15.68 14.62 3.35
N ARG A 116 14.55 13.92 3.45
CA ARG A 116 14.26 12.67 2.72
C ARG A 116 13.36 12.93 1.52
N LEU A 117 13.41 12.01 0.55
CA LEU A 117 12.52 11.99 -0.61
C LEU A 117 11.24 11.25 -0.29
N TYR A 118 10.09 11.85 -0.60
CA TYR A 118 8.78 11.26 -0.35
C TYR A 118 8.28 10.55 -1.61
N LEU A 119 7.90 9.29 -1.46
CA LEU A 119 7.22 8.51 -2.50
C LEU A 119 5.74 8.40 -2.13
N VAL A 120 4.92 9.10 -2.90
CA VAL A 120 3.49 9.35 -2.61
C VAL A 120 2.67 8.76 -3.76
N PRO A 121 2.04 7.59 -3.59
CA PRO A 121 1.15 7.03 -4.61
C PRO A 121 -0.04 7.95 -4.86
N TYR A 122 -0.29 8.29 -6.11
CA TYR A 122 -1.41 9.15 -6.50
C TYR A 122 -2.27 8.43 -7.53
N ASN A 123 -3.56 8.27 -7.22
CA ASN A 123 -4.54 7.71 -8.14
C ASN A 123 -5.47 8.81 -8.65
N ARG A 124 -5.48 9.05 -9.97
CA ARG A 124 -6.33 10.09 -10.61
C ARG A 124 -7.73 9.58 -11.01
N GLY A 125 -8.10 8.38 -10.60
CA GLY A 125 -9.41 7.77 -10.78
C GLY A 125 -9.40 6.46 -11.55
N ARG A 126 -8.38 6.23 -12.40
CA ARG A 126 -8.11 4.98 -13.16
C ARG A 126 -6.64 4.87 -13.61
N HIS A 127 -5.72 5.52 -12.90
CA HIS A 127 -4.29 5.53 -13.19
C HIS A 127 -3.52 5.65 -11.90
#